data_AF-A0A7W1JQK8-F1
#
_entry.id   AF-A0A7W1JQK8-F1
#
_cell.length_a   1.000
_cell.length_b   1.000
_cell.length_c   1.000
_cell.angle_alpha   90.00
_cell.angle_beta   90.00
_cell.angle_gamma   90.00
#
_symmetry.space_group_name_H-M   'P 1'
#
loop_
_entity.id
_entity.type
_entity.pdbx_description
1 polymer ?
#
loop_
_entity_poly.entity_id
_entity_poly.type
_entity_poly.pdbx_seq_one_letter_code
_entity_poly.pdbx_strand_id
1 'polypeptide(L)'
;MNGDLLSKTLVLLGFALGAYGCTTGEPGAKADSSLKEQTGLEPAKRKQDAKPFYRPKGTGPAYWGPGDLYTLLATGEETNDAYFQFEALVPKGGGPPPHIHHGEDETFYLVHGALEMRLGDKIIKASAGDFVNIPRGTVHNFKNVGSDTAVMIGTFVPAGMEKFFQEVFPVAVDRTADPPPITDELIKKMTEAAPRHRVEFVPPGKADKR
;
A
#
# COMPACT_ATOMS: atom_id res chain seq x y z
N MET A 1 -22.24 -30.49 -63.38
CA MET A 1 -22.46 -29.06 -63.66
C MET A 1 -22.11 -28.28 -62.39
N ASN A 2 -21.51 -27.12 -62.59
CA ASN A 2 -20.67 -26.32 -61.68
C ASN A 2 -21.37 -25.72 -60.45
N GLY A 3 -20.53 -25.31 -59.47
CA GLY A 3 -20.76 -24.21 -58.51
C GLY A 3 -20.80 -24.70 -57.04
N ASP A 4 -19.70 -24.81 -56.30
CA ASP A 4 -18.85 -23.75 -55.71
C ASP A 4 -19.60 -22.90 -54.65
N LEU A 5 -19.17 -22.97 -53.37
CA LEU A 5 -18.57 -21.86 -52.61
C LEU A 5 -18.47 -22.15 -51.08
N LEU A 6 -17.22 -22.27 -50.58
CA LEU A 6 -16.64 -21.76 -49.30
C LEU A 6 -17.34 -22.04 -47.94
N SER A 7 -16.70 -22.15 -46.77
CA SER A 7 -15.33 -22.15 -46.25
C SER A 7 -15.44 -22.10 -44.72
N LYS A 8 -14.37 -22.53 -44.02
CA LYS A 8 -13.89 -22.16 -42.67
C LYS A 8 -13.91 -23.31 -41.65
N THR A 9 -12.89 -23.55 -40.83
CA THR A 9 -11.43 -23.27 -40.78
C THR A 9 -10.93 -24.12 -39.61
N LEU A 10 -9.86 -24.86 -39.84
CA LEU A 10 -9.04 -25.60 -38.89
C LEU A 10 -8.18 -24.62 -38.05
N VAL A 11 -7.79 -25.00 -36.82
CA VAL A 11 -6.40 -24.95 -36.28
C VAL A 11 -6.44 -25.04 -34.75
N LEU A 12 -5.91 -26.15 -34.24
CA LEU A 12 -5.49 -26.35 -32.85
C LEU A 12 -4.33 -25.39 -32.53
N LEU A 13 -4.42 -24.63 -31.44
CA LEU A 13 -3.26 -24.00 -30.82
C LEU A 13 -2.58 -24.98 -29.86
N GLY A 14 -1.45 -25.53 -30.29
CA GLY A 14 -0.52 -26.23 -29.43
C GLY A 14 0.28 -25.24 -28.59
N PHE A 15 0.13 -25.32 -27.27
CA PHE A 15 1.08 -24.72 -26.33
C PHE A 15 2.28 -25.65 -26.20
N ALA A 16 3.41 -25.26 -26.78
CA ALA A 16 4.69 -25.87 -26.48
C ALA A 16 5.14 -25.40 -25.09
N LEU A 17 5.24 -26.32 -24.12
CA LEU A 17 5.96 -26.10 -22.88
C LEU A 17 7.45 -25.90 -23.20
N GLY A 18 7.89 -24.64 -23.24
CA GLY A 18 9.30 -24.28 -23.12
C GLY A 18 9.67 -24.15 -21.65
N ALA A 19 10.57 -25.00 -21.18
CA ALA A 19 11.14 -24.92 -19.84
C ALA A 19 11.88 -23.58 -19.66
N TYR A 20 11.34 -22.68 -18.84
CA TYR A 20 12.07 -21.51 -18.38
C TYR A 20 13.02 -21.94 -17.26
N GLY A 21 14.28 -22.20 -17.64
CA GLY A 21 15.39 -22.21 -16.70
C GLY A 21 15.54 -20.81 -16.11
N CYS A 22 15.39 -20.69 -14.79
CA CYS A 22 15.63 -19.47 -14.05
C CYS A 22 17.14 -19.22 -14.01
N THR A 23 17.68 -18.44 -14.95
CA THR A 23 19.02 -17.88 -14.86
C THR A 23 18.91 -16.45 -14.34
N THR A 24 19.78 -16.10 -13.39
CA THR A 24 19.87 -14.78 -12.77
C THR A 24 20.24 -13.74 -13.81
N GLY A 25 19.26 -12.95 -14.26
CA GLY A 25 19.44 -11.91 -15.28
C GLY A 25 20.13 -10.65 -14.73
N GLU A 26 21.12 -10.16 -15.47
CA GLU A 26 21.81 -8.89 -15.25
C GLU A 26 20.86 -7.68 -15.33
N PRO A 27 21.13 -6.59 -14.58
CA PRO A 27 20.35 -5.36 -14.67
C PRO A 27 20.67 -4.63 -15.99
N GLY A 28 19.85 -4.86 -17.02
CA GLY A 28 20.02 -4.17 -18.30
C GLY A 28 19.19 -4.65 -19.48
N ALA A 29 18.25 -5.58 -19.30
CA ALA A 29 17.39 -6.03 -20.38
C ALA A 29 16.54 -4.85 -20.91
N LYS A 30 16.91 -4.33 -22.08
CA LYS A 30 16.10 -3.38 -22.83
C LYS A 30 14.75 -4.02 -23.10
N ALA A 31 13.66 -3.30 -22.84
CA ALA A 31 12.32 -3.73 -23.20
C ALA A 31 12.32 -4.12 -24.69
N ASP A 32 11.85 -5.34 -24.98
CA ASP A 32 11.71 -5.83 -26.34
C ASP A 32 10.80 -4.87 -27.13
N SER A 33 11.39 -4.18 -28.11
CA SER A 33 10.72 -3.22 -28.97
C SER A 33 9.67 -3.87 -29.88
N SER A 34 9.62 -5.21 -29.96
CA SER A 34 8.66 -5.95 -30.78
C SER A 34 7.23 -5.98 -30.22
N LEU A 35 7.03 -5.61 -28.94
CA LEU A 35 5.71 -5.64 -28.29
C LEU A 35 4.82 -4.41 -28.57
N LYS A 36 5.35 -3.36 -29.21
CA LYS A 36 4.64 -2.08 -29.35
C LYS A 36 3.60 -2.03 -30.48
N GLU A 37 3.54 -3.02 -31.37
CA GLU A 37 2.84 -2.83 -32.67
C GLU A 37 1.53 -3.63 -32.85
N GLN A 38 1.06 -4.40 -31.86
CA GLN A 38 -0.03 -5.37 -32.10
C GLN A 38 -1.43 -4.98 -31.57
N THR A 39 -1.57 -3.99 -30.69
CA THR A 39 -2.86 -3.76 -30.01
C THR A 39 -3.54 -2.42 -30.31
N GLY A 40 -2.81 -1.42 -30.82
CA GLY A 40 -3.32 -0.05 -30.98
C GLY A 40 -3.76 0.61 -29.66
N LEU A 41 -3.41 0.02 -28.52
CA LEU A 41 -3.76 0.52 -27.19
C LEU A 41 -2.70 1.50 -26.73
N GLU A 42 -3.05 2.78 -26.68
CA GLU A 42 -2.24 3.80 -26.05
C GLU A 42 -2.35 3.71 -24.52
N PRO A 43 -1.23 3.75 -23.77
CA PRO A 43 -1.28 3.85 -22.31
C PRO A 43 -2.09 5.07 -21.88
N ALA A 44 -2.86 4.94 -20.80
CA ALA A 44 -3.51 6.09 -20.19
C ALA A 44 -2.46 7.17 -19.86
N LYS A 45 -2.74 8.42 -20.24
CA LYS A 45 -1.83 9.55 -20.00
C LYS A 45 -1.62 9.73 -18.50
N ARG A 46 -0.36 9.61 -18.05
CA ARG A 46 0.06 10.03 -16.71
C ARG A 46 0.46 11.50 -16.73
N LYS A 47 0.39 12.19 -15.57
CA LYS A 47 0.91 13.56 -15.44
C LYS A 47 2.42 13.61 -15.67
N GLN A 48 3.13 12.52 -15.35
CA GLN A 48 4.55 12.33 -15.60
C GLN A 48 4.89 10.85 -15.83
N ASP A 49 5.98 10.61 -16.54
CA ASP A 49 6.49 9.27 -16.82
C ASP A 49 7.02 8.62 -15.53
N ALA A 50 6.25 7.69 -14.96
CA ALA A 50 6.72 6.81 -13.89
C ALA A 50 7.63 5.72 -14.49
N LYS A 51 8.80 5.50 -13.86
CA LYS A 51 9.73 4.43 -14.25
C LYS A 51 9.44 3.17 -13.43
N PRO A 52 9.47 1.97 -14.01
CA PRO A 52 9.45 0.74 -13.24
C PRO A 52 10.64 0.71 -12.27
N PHE A 53 10.40 0.24 -11.05
CA PHE A 53 11.44 0.03 -10.05
C PHE A 53 11.20 -1.26 -9.28
N TYR A 54 12.28 -1.82 -8.75
CA TYR A 54 12.27 -2.97 -7.85
C TYR A 54 12.89 -2.55 -6.51
N ARG A 55 12.22 -2.89 -5.42
CA ARG A 55 12.63 -2.56 -4.06
C ARG A 55 12.76 -3.86 -3.26
N PRO A 56 13.99 -4.35 -2.99
CA PRO A 56 14.18 -5.52 -2.14
C PRO A 56 13.56 -5.32 -0.76
N LYS A 57 13.11 -6.41 -0.14
CA LYS A 57 12.53 -6.40 1.22
C LYS A 57 13.43 -5.63 2.19
N GLY A 58 12.84 -4.72 2.96
CA GLY A 58 13.54 -3.99 4.02
C GLY A 58 14.51 -2.91 3.55
N THR A 59 14.50 -2.54 2.25
CA THR A 59 15.40 -1.48 1.74
C THR A 59 14.70 -0.15 1.51
N GLY A 60 13.35 -0.12 1.49
CA GLY A 60 12.59 1.13 1.44
C GLY A 60 12.84 2.01 2.67
N PRO A 61 12.75 3.34 2.58
CA PRO A 61 12.83 4.22 3.74
C PRO A 61 11.84 3.77 4.82
N ALA A 62 12.24 3.84 6.09
CA ALA A 62 11.42 3.33 7.18
C ALA A 62 11.34 4.32 8.34
N TYR A 63 10.19 4.30 9.01
CA TYR A 63 9.80 5.26 10.02
C TYR A 63 9.09 4.57 11.18
N TRP A 64 9.34 5.06 12.39
CA TRP A 64 8.67 4.62 13.60
C TRP A 64 7.40 5.44 13.82
N GLY A 65 6.25 4.87 13.50
CA GLY A 65 4.98 5.46 13.91
C GLY A 65 4.60 5.03 15.34
N PRO A 66 3.39 5.38 15.80
CA PRO A 66 2.95 5.11 17.17
C PRO A 66 2.81 3.60 17.45
N GLY A 67 3.91 2.99 17.91
CA GLY A 67 3.95 1.56 18.22
C GLY A 67 4.16 0.65 17.01
N ASP A 68 4.50 1.18 15.84
CA ASP A 68 4.57 0.45 14.56
C ASP A 68 5.82 0.80 13.76
N LEU A 69 6.30 -0.14 12.93
CA LEU A 69 7.31 0.12 11.90
C LEU A 69 6.65 0.26 10.53
N TYR A 70 6.82 1.41 9.88
CA TYR A 70 6.35 1.66 8.52
C TYR A 70 7.52 1.65 7.54
N THR A 71 7.50 0.81 6.51
CA THR A 71 8.46 0.82 5.40
C THR A 71 7.77 1.27 4.13
N LEU A 72 8.25 2.35 3.50
CA LEU A 72 7.66 2.86 2.26
C LEU A 72 8.04 1.97 1.09
N LEU A 73 7.03 1.49 0.38
CA LEU A 73 7.16 0.59 -0.77
C LEU A 73 7.06 1.32 -2.10
N ALA A 74 6.27 2.39 -2.19
CA ALA A 74 6.18 3.26 -3.36
C ALA A 74 5.68 4.64 -2.93
N THR A 75 6.39 5.74 -3.24
CA THR A 75 6.00 7.11 -2.86
C THR A 75 5.22 7.83 -3.98
N GLY A 76 4.60 8.97 -3.67
CA GLY A 76 3.95 9.81 -4.69
C GLY A 76 4.90 10.28 -5.79
N GLU A 77 6.16 10.58 -5.45
CA GLU A 77 7.19 10.92 -6.46
C GLU A 77 7.42 9.77 -7.45
N GLU A 78 7.45 8.52 -6.95
CA GLU A 78 7.68 7.33 -7.77
C GLU A 78 6.44 6.91 -8.57
N THR A 79 5.25 7.21 -8.06
CA THR A 79 3.97 6.83 -8.68
C THR A 79 3.32 7.98 -9.45
N ASN A 80 3.97 9.14 -9.53
CA ASN A 80 3.41 10.36 -10.13
C ASN A 80 2.05 10.74 -9.48
N ASP A 81 2.09 10.86 -8.15
CA ASP A 81 0.97 11.17 -7.24
C ASP A 81 -0.21 10.19 -7.29
N ALA A 82 -0.06 9.04 -7.96
CA ALA A 82 -1.18 8.11 -8.16
C ALA A 82 -1.55 7.37 -6.88
N TYR A 83 -0.55 6.88 -6.13
CA TYR A 83 -0.76 6.20 -4.85
C TYR A 83 0.51 6.22 -4.00
N PHE A 84 0.35 6.09 -2.69
CA PHE A 84 1.43 5.81 -1.76
C PHE A 84 1.19 4.45 -1.12
N GLN A 85 2.19 3.57 -1.12
CA GLN A 85 2.10 2.24 -0.54
C GLN A 85 3.21 1.99 0.49
N PHE A 86 2.86 1.29 1.56
CA PHE A 86 3.78 0.94 2.64
C PHE A 86 3.50 -0.46 3.21
N GLU A 87 4.53 -1.07 3.79
CA GLU A 87 4.41 -2.22 4.69
C GLU A 87 4.40 -1.70 6.13
N ALA A 88 3.49 -2.21 6.96
CA ALA A 88 3.49 -1.98 8.40
C ALA A 88 3.74 -3.28 9.15
N LEU A 89 4.73 -3.27 10.05
CA LEU A 89 4.83 -4.24 11.13
C LEU A 89 4.19 -3.63 12.37
N VAL A 90 3.20 -4.33 12.93
CA VAL A 90 2.39 -3.86 14.04
C VAL A 90 2.58 -4.83 15.21
N PRO A 91 3.56 -4.60 16.11
CA PRO A 91 3.74 -5.37 17.34
C PRO A 91 2.50 -5.38 18.23
N LYS A 92 2.50 -6.22 19.26
CA LYS A 92 1.43 -6.26 20.27
C LYS A 92 1.19 -4.85 20.84
N GLY A 93 -0.07 -4.42 20.80
CA GLY A 93 -0.47 -3.11 21.27
C GLY A 93 -0.14 -1.96 20.31
N GLY A 94 0.45 -2.23 19.14
CA GLY A 94 0.64 -1.25 18.07
C GLY A 94 -0.68 -0.81 17.42
N GLY A 95 -0.59 0.24 16.62
CA GLY A 95 -1.69 0.84 15.86
C GLY A 95 -2.02 2.28 16.26
N PRO A 96 -2.45 3.11 15.29
CA PRO A 96 -2.67 4.54 15.48
C PRO A 96 -3.91 4.83 16.34
N PRO A 97 -4.01 6.05 16.90
CA PRO A 97 -5.26 6.51 17.48
C PRO A 97 -6.36 6.64 16.41
N PRO A 98 -7.65 6.69 16.80
CA PRO A 98 -8.75 7.01 15.89
C PRO A 98 -8.52 8.30 15.10
N HIS A 99 -8.66 8.23 13.78
CA HIS A 99 -8.45 9.37 12.90
C HIS A 99 -9.28 9.29 11.62
N ILE A 100 -9.27 10.39 10.86
CA ILE A 100 -9.94 10.55 9.57
C ILE A 100 -8.93 11.11 8.58
N HIS A 101 -8.86 10.51 7.39
CA HIS A 101 -8.22 11.09 6.22
C HIS A 101 -9.25 11.84 5.38
N HIS A 102 -9.03 13.12 5.12
CA HIS A 102 -9.93 13.93 4.28
C HIS A 102 -9.47 13.99 2.81
N GLY A 103 -8.21 13.64 2.52
CA GLY A 103 -7.61 13.73 1.19
C GLY A 103 -7.53 12.41 0.42
N GLU A 104 -7.49 11.28 1.12
CA GLU A 104 -7.09 9.98 0.59
C GLU A 104 -8.08 8.90 1.02
N ASP A 105 -8.39 7.98 0.12
CA ASP A 105 -8.92 6.68 0.52
C ASP A 105 -7.75 5.83 0.99
N GLU A 106 -7.96 5.00 2.01
CA GLU A 106 -6.95 4.08 2.53
C GLU A 106 -7.41 2.63 2.39
N THR A 107 -6.48 1.75 2.06
CA THR A 107 -6.74 0.31 2.01
C THR A 107 -5.70 -0.45 2.78
N PHE A 108 -6.09 -1.60 3.33
CA PHE A 108 -5.19 -2.53 4.00
C PHE A 108 -5.37 -3.94 3.45
N TYR A 109 -4.26 -4.63 3.23
CA TYR A 109 -4.22 -6.06 2.97
C TYR A 109 -3.38 -6.74 4.04
N LEU A 110 -3.98 -7.64 4.81
CA LEU A 110 -3.29 -8.34 5.90
C LEU A 110 -2.46 -9.47 5.32
N VAL A 111 -1.16 -9.46 5.60
CA VAL A 111 -0.20 -10.47 5.13
C VAL A 111 0.04 -11.54 6.20
N HIS A 112 0.11 -11.13 7.47
CA HIS A 112 0.35 -12.01 8.61
C HIS A 112 -0.31 -11.47 9.88
N GLY A 113 -0.66 -12.35 10.81
CA GLY A 113 -1.31 -11.98 12.07
C GLY A 113 -2.76 -11.52 11.89
N ALA A 114 -3.25 -10.77 12.87
CA ALA A 114 -4.60 -10.20 12.85
C ALA A 114 -4.63 -8.87 13.60
N LEU A 115 -5.52 -7.97 13.17
CA LEU A 115 -5.75 -6.66 13.77
C LEU A 115 -7.23 -6.51 14.09
N GLU A 116 -7.53 -5.88 15.23
CA GLU A 116 -8.84 -5.30 15.47
C GLU A 116 -8.89 -3.94 14.77
N MET A 117 -9.87 -3.73 13.88
CA MET A 117 -9.97 -2.52 13.07
C MET A 117 -11.33 -1.89 13.25
N ARG A 118 -11.33 -0.58 13.48
CA ARG A 118 -12.52 0.26 13.48
C ARG A 118 -12.72 0.86 12.10
N LEU A 119 -13.93 0.76 11.57
CA LEU A 119 -14.37 1.30 10.27
C LEU A 119 -15.72 2.01 10.47
N GLY A 120 -15.68 3.33 10.69
CA GLY A 120 -16.85 4.09 11.12
C GLY A 120 -17.33 3.60 12.48
N ASP A 121 -18.53 3.04 12.50
CA ASP A 121 -19.19 2.49 13.70
C ASP A 121 -19.01 0.98 13.86
N LYS A 122 -18.30 0.34 12.93
CA LYS A 122 -18.04 -1.10 12.97
C LYS A 122 -16.66 -1.37 13.52
N ILE A 123 -16.56 -2.40 14.34
CA ILE A 123 -15.30 -3.02 14.73
C ILE A 123 -15.26 -4.41 14.09
N ILE A 124 -14.18 -4.71 13.41
CA ILE A 124 -13.93 -6.00 12.78
C ILE A 124 -12.60 -6.57 13.26
N LYS A 125 -12.42 -7.88 13.13
CA LYS A 125 -11.11 -8.52 13.22
C LYS A 125 -10.68 -8.90 11.80
N ALA A 126 -9.65 -8.23 11.28
CA ALA A 126 -9.04 -8.56 10.00
C ALA A 126 -7.83 -9.46 10.24
N SER A 127 -7.73 -10.57 9.50
CA SER A 127 -6.64 -11.56 9.62
C SER A 127 -5.93 -11.71 8.27
N ALA A 128 -4.80 -12.43 8.25
CA ALA A 128 -4.05 -12.69 7.02
C ALA A 128 -4.94 -13.16 5.85
N GLY A 129 -4.82 -12.49 4.70
CA GLY A 129 -5.66 -12.68 3.51
C GLY A 129 -6.85 -11.74 3.41
N ASP A 130 -7.25 -11.08 4.49
CA ASP A 130 -8.36 -10.12 4.48
C ASP A 130 -7.93 -8.78 3.87
N PHE A 131 -8.88 -8.16 3.18
CA PHE A 131 -8.76 -6.84 2.60
C PHE A 131 -9.76 -5.87 3.25
N VAL A 132 -9.31 -4.64 3.50
CA VAL A 132 -10.11 -3.57 4.06
C VAL A 132 -9.99 -2.34 3.17
N ASN A 133 -11.13 -1.73 2.85
CA ASN A 133 -11.19 -0.47 2.11
C ASN A 133 -11.87 0.61 2.97
N ILE A 134 -11.23 1.77 3.06
CA ILE A 134 -11.61 2.90 3.92
C ILE A 134 -11.72 4.14 3.06
N PRO A 135 -12.93 4.52 2.61
CA PRO A 135 -13.12 5.77 1.91
C PRO A 135 -12.74 6.97 2.80
N ARG A 136 -12.16 8.01 2.19
CA ARG A 136 -11.92 9.30 2.85
C ARG A 136 -13.16 9.80 3.60
N GLY A 137 -12.93 10.49 4.72
CA GLY A 137 -13.99 10.97 5.61
C GLY A 137 -14.52 9.92 6.59
N THR A 138 -14.08 8.67 6.50
CA THR A 138 -14.43 7.60 7.44
C THR A 138 -13.50 7.64 8.65
N VAL A 139 -14.04 7.64 9.87
CA VAL A 139 -13.22 7.43 11.07
C VAL A 139 -12.73 5.99 11.15
N HIS A 140 -11.45 5.80 11.40
CA HIS A 140 -10.86 4.48 11.50
C HIS A 140 -9.61 4.46 12.38
N ASN A 141 -9.25 3.26 12.80
CA ASN A 141 -7.95 2.90 13.33
C ASN A 141 -7.81 1.38 13.31
N PHE A 142 -6.61 0.89 13.58
CA PHE A 142 -6.38 -0.52 13.91
C PHE A 142 -5.64 -0.63 15.23
N LYS A 143 -5.72 -1.81 15.84
CA LYS A 143 -4.99 -2.17 17.04
C LYS A 143 -4.59 -3.64 16.95
N ASN A 144 -3.33 -3.94 17.25
CA ASN A 144 -2.94 -5.32 17.47
C ASN A 144 -3.27 -5.74 18.91
N VAL A 145 -4.37 -6.47 19.08
CA VAL A 145 -4.80 -7.03 20.36
C VAL A 145 -4.25 -8.44 20.62
N GLY A 146 -3.52 -9.01 19.66
CA GLY A 146 -2.89 -10.34 19.74
C GLY A 146 -1.51 -10.35 20.42
N SER A 147 -0.88 -11.52 20.45
CA SER A 147 0.49 -11.70 20.94
C SER A 147 1.55 -11.49 19.86
N ASP A 148 1.22 -11.84 18.61
CA ASP A 148 2.16 -11.90 17.51
C ASP A 148 2.15 -10.57 16.74
N THR A 149 3.30 -10.19 16.18
CA THR A 149 3.40 -9.02 15.31
C THR A 149 2.58 -9.25 14.04
N ALA A 150 1.62 -8.36 13.75
CA ALA A 150 0.89 -8.39 12.49
C ALA A 150 1.69 -7.70 11.38
N VAL A 151 1.49 -8.13 10.13
CA VAL A 151 2.08 -7.55 8.93
C VAL A 151 0.97 -7.20 7.96
N MET A 152 0.96 -5.96 7.47
CA MET A 152 -0.01 -5.50 6.48
C MET A 152 0.62 -4.61 5.42
N ILE A 153 0.00 -4.58 4.24
CA ILE A 153 0.27 -3.58 3.21
C ILE A 153 -0.81 -2.54 3.26
N GLY A 154 -0.44 -1.28 3.48
CA GLY A 154 -1.33 -0.13 3.42
C GLY A 154 -1.14 0.64 2.11
N THR A 155 -2.23 1.15 1.54
CA THR A 155 -2.18 2.00 0.34
C THR A 155 -3.10 3.20 0.48
N PHE A 156 -2.57 4.39 0.23
CA PHE A 156 -3.31 5.65 0.12
C PHE A 156 -3.51 6.04 -1.34
N VAL A 157 -4.73 6.50 -1.67
CA VAL A 157 -5.09 6.98 -3.01
C VAL A 157 -5.87 8.30 -2.92
N PRO A 158 -5.40 9.41 -3.53
CA PRO A 158 -4.10 9.58 -4.19
C PRO A 158 -2.91 9.51 -3.21
N ALA A 159 -1.68 9.62 -3.72
CA ALA A 159 -0.50 9.75 -2.87
C ALA A 159 -0.50 11.08 -2.09
N GLY A 160 0.41 11.20 -1.11
CA GLY A 160 0.64 12.43 -0.35
C GLY A 160 0.88 12.16 1.14
N MET A 161 0.27 11.12 1.69
CA MET A 161 0.34 10.80 3.12
C MET A 161 1.75 10.41 3.59
N GLU A 162 2.62 9.96 2.68
CA GLU A 162 4.03 9.71 2.98
C GLU A 162 4.75 10.95 3.53
N LYS A 163 4.29 12.15 3.17
CA LYS A 163 4.87 13.41 3.64
C LYS A 163 4.56 13.64 5.12
N PHE A 164 3.41 13.19 5.62
CA PHE A 164 3.11 13.19 7.05
C PHE A 164 4.09 12.27 7.80
N PHE A 165 4.34 11.08 7.26
CA PHE A 165 5.22 10.09 7.88
C PHE A 165 6.64 10.66 7.96
N GLN A 166 7.12 11.25 6.86
CA GLN A 166 8.43 11.89 6.77
C GLN A 166 8.60 13.10 7.69
N GLU A 167 7.55 13.91 7.89
CA GLU A 167 7.58 15.10 8.74
C GLU A 167 7.55 14.74 10.23
N VAL A 168 6.79 13.71 10.60
CA VAL A 168 6.40 13.47 12.00
C VAL A 168 7.15 12.31 12.63
N PHE A 169 7.35 11.23 11.89
CA PHE A 169 7.88 9.99 12.46
C PHE A 169 9.41 9.97 12.46
N PRO A 170 10.04 9.50 13.55
CA PRO A 170 11.47 9.25 13.55
C PRO A 170 11.87 8.22 12.49
N VAL A 171 13.02 8.42 11.87
CA VAL A 171 13.59 7.45 10.92
C VAL A 171 13.97 6.16 11.67
N ALA A 172 13.58 5.02 11.13
CA ALA A 172 13.93 3.71 11.66
C ALA A 172 15.25 3.21 11.07
N VAL A 173 16.35 3.52 11.78
CA VAL A 173 17.71 3.07 11.40
C VAL A 173 17.92 1.58 11.73
N ASP A 174 17.61 1.19 12.97
CA ASP A 174 17.51 -0.21 13.36
C ASP A 174 16.04 -0.63 13.30
N ARG A 175 15.71 -1.59 12.42
CA ARG A 175 14.35 -2.09 12.20
C ARG A 175 14.01 -3.31 13.06
N THR A 176 14.97 -3.79 13.84
CA THR A 176 14.84 -4.97 14.70
C THR A 176 14.59 -4.59 16.16
N ALA A 177 14.80 -3.32 16.50
CA ALA A 177 14.46 -2.74 17.80
C ALA A 177 12.93 -2.70 18.01
N ASP A 178 12.53 -2.62 19.27
CA ASP A 178 11.15 -2.32 19.63
C ASP A 178 10.77 -0.89 19.19
N PRO A 179 9.49 -0.63 18.86
CA PRO A 179 9.04 0.72 18.57
C PRO A 179 9.36 1.67 19.72
N PRO A 180 9.82 2.90 19.43
CA PRO A 180 10.08 3.89 20.46
C PRO A 180 8.79 4.22 21.24
N PRO A 181 8.90 4.60 22.54
CA PRO A 181 7.74 5.02 23.31
C PRO A 181 6.99 6.17 22.64
N ILE A 182 5.67 6.15 22.74
CA ILE A 182 4.83 7.27 22.31
C ILE A 182 5.00 8.41 23.32
N THR A 183 5.75 9.44 22.97
CA THR A 183 6.04 10.60 23.83
C THR A 183 5.04 11.73 23.59
N ASP A 184 4.90 12.63 24.58
CA ASP A 184 4.13 13.87 24.42
C ASP A 184 4.64 14.73 23.26
N GLU A 185 5.95 14.69 22.99
CA GLU A 185 6.55 15.39 21.86
C GLU A 185 6.07 14.81 20.52
N LEU A 186 6.01 13.47 20.40
CA LEU A 186 5.47 12.81 19.20
C LEU A 186 3.99 13.14 19.01
N ILE A 187 3.19 13.07 20.09
CA ILE A 187 1.76 13.43 20.06
C ILE A 187 1.58 14.88 19.60
N LYS A 188 2.41 15.80 20.12
CA LYS A 188 2.39 17.21 19.72
C LYS A 188 2.72 17.38 18.24
N LYS A 189 3.81 16.77 17.74
CA LYS A 189 4.20 16.81 16.33
C LYS A 189 3.10 16.28 15.42
N MET A 190 2.51 15.13 15.76
CA MET A 190 1.37 14.56 15.04
C MET A 190 0.20 15.54 14.98
N THR A 191 -0.19 16.11 16.12
CA THR A 191 -1.34 17.03 16.22
C THR A 191 -1.12 18.31 15.42
N GLU A 192 0.09 18.87 15.47
CA GLU A 192 0.43 20.11 14.74
C GLU A 192 0.52 19.90 13.23
N ALA A 193 0.97 18.72 12.78
CA ALA A 193 1.11 18.39 11.36
C ALA A 193 -0.18 17.92 10.70
N ALA A 194 -1.07 17.27 11.46
CA ALA A 194 -2.27 16.62 10.91
C ALA A 194 -3.10 17.51 9.97
N PRO A 195 -3.41 18.79 10.29
CA PRO A 195 -4.19 19.63 9.39
C PRO A 195 -3.51 19.92 8.04
N ARG A 196 -2.16 20.01 8.01
CA ARG A 196 -1.40 20.22 6.77
C ARG A 196 -1.51 19.04 5.81
N HIS A 197 -1.67 17.85 6.38
CA HIS A 197 -1.80 16.59 5.65
C HIS A 197 -3.25 16.08 5.61
N ARG A 198 -4.23 16.94 5.92
CA ARG A 198 -5.66 16.62 5.86
C ARG A 198 -6.05 15.41 6.73
N VAL A 199 -5.36 15.25 7.85
CA VAL A 199 -5.66 14.26 8.89
C VAL A 199 -6.38 14.96 10.04
N GLU A 200 -7.40 14.30 10.59
CA GLU A 200 -8.10 14.71 11.81
C GLU A 200 -8.05 13.58 12.84
N PHE A 201 -7.41 13.82 13.99
CA PHE A 201 -7.45 12.88 15.11
C PHE A 201 -8.74 13.02 15.90
N VAL A 202 -9.39 11.90 16.20
CA VAL A 202 -10.66 11.86 16.92
C VAL A 202 -10.40 11.56 18.40
N PRO A 203 -10.78 12.46 19.32
CA PRO A 203 -10.61 12.21 20.75
C PRO A 203 -11.39 10.97 21.24
N PRO A 204 -10.91 10.28 22.28
CA PRO A 204 -11.64 9.19 22.92
C PRO A 204 -13.08 9.61 23.30
N GLY A 205 -14.07 8.77 23.03
CA GLY A 205 -15.48 8.96 23.44
C GLY A 205 -16.35 9.86 22.55
N LYS A 206 -15.78 10.53 21.52
CA LYS A 206 -16.58 11.23 20.48
C LYS A 206 -16.89 10.39 19.26
N ALA A 207 -16.18 9.28 19.10
CA ALA A 207 -16.27 8.46 17.91
C ALA A 207 -17.55 7.60 17.87
N ASP A 208 -18.24 7.35 18.99
CA ASP A 208 -19.37 6.39 19.06
C ASP A 208 -20.75 7.05 18.89
N LYS A 209 -20.85 8.24 18.27
CA LYS A 209 -22.06 9.08 18.30
C LYS A 209 -22.48 9.72 16.97
N ARG A 210 -22.31 9.09 15.80
CA ARG A 210 -22.93 9.59 14.56
C ARG A 210 -23.66 8.50 13.80
#